data_AF-A0A1A8QWI1-F1
#
_entry.id   AF-A0A1A8QWI1-F1
#
_cell.length_a   1.000
_cell.length_b   1.000
_cell.length_c   1.000
_cell.angle_alpha   90.00
_cell.angle_beta   90.00
_cell.angle_gamma   90.00
#
_symmetry.space_group_name_H-M   'P 1'
#
loop_
_entity.id
_entity.type
_entity.pdbx_description
1 polymer ?
#
loop_
_entity_poly.entity_id
_entity_poly.type
_entity_poly.pdbx_seq_one_letter_code
_entity_poly.pdbx_strand_id
1 'polypeptide(L)'
;SCTMAQLRDMSRTLQDLITSENRARISVCPPPSTLRLQEQEQVLNLSIKEATAKVVMSQRLGSSLRRKVSETETQLLALHEAKLAAISGNDFSSAKELKAEMKAVYLERDRLEALAKRLHSLSSGSSQELAGMKEQRQQLRQELEQREAQHESRLKENAVKYVELLEGRLHSCGCSGLERIWEADLEVCHLFLRGLQLRTPSCSEADIEDLPSAHVGLPIPPCTKEEEDCAMLTALGGRWCPEANLQNSEFTKKL
;
A
#
# COMPACT_ATOMS: atom_id res chain seq x y z
N SER A 1 39.39 -36.97 -38.91
CA SER A 1 38.78 -38.00 -38.05
C SER A 1 39.11 -37.71 -36.60
N CYS A 2 38.11 -37.64 -35.71
CA CYS A 2 38.32 -37.39 -34.28
C CYS A 2 38.69 -38.71 -33.59
N THR A 3 39.75 -38.72 -32.77
CA THR A 3 40.18 -39.93 -32.05
C THR A 3 39.42 -40.10 -30.74
N MET A 4 39.29 -41.34 -30.25
CA MET A 4 38.67 -41.61 -28.95
C MET A 4 39.35 -40.88 -27.78
N ALA A 5 40.66 -40.61 -27.88
CA ALA A 5 41.38 -39.83 -26.89
C ALA A 5 40.94 -38.36 -26.89
N GLN A 6 40.86 -37.73 -28.08
CA GLN A 6 40.36 -36.36 -28.25
C GLN A 6 38.91 -36.22 -27.76
N LEU A 7 38.05 -37.19 -28.07
CA LEU A 7 36.65 -37.15 -27.64
C LEU A 7 36.49 -37.21 -26.11
N ARG A 8 37.29 -38.06 -25.45
CA ARG A 8 37.33 -38.14 -23.98
C ARG A 8 37.87 -36.86 -23.37
N ASP A 9 38.86 -36.24 -24.01
CA ASP A 9 39.43 -34.99 -23.54
C ASP A 9 38.43 -33.84 -23.63
N MET A 10 37.76 -33.71 -24.78
CA MET A 10 36.65 -32.77 -24.97
C MET A 10 35.54 -32.97 -23.92
N SER A 11 35.15 -34.22 -23.66
CA SER A 11 34.15 -34.53 -22.65
C SER A 11 34.58 -34.09 -21.24
N ARG A 12 35.86 -34.26 -20.89
CA ARG A 12 36.38 -33.79 -19.59
C ARG A 12 36.41 -32.27 -19.52
N THR A 13 36.91 -31.59 -20.55
CA THR A 13 36.98 -30.12 -20.54
C THR A 13 35.59 -29.48 -20.47
N LEU A 14 34.61 -30.05 -21.17
CA LEU A 14 33.21 -29.61 -21.05
C LEU A 14 32.65 -29.89 -19.66
N GLN A 15 32.94 -31.06 -19.08
CA GLN A 15 32.50 -31.39 -17.73
C GLN A 15 33.06 -30.39 -16.70
N ASP A 16 34.36 -30.09 -16.77
CA ASP A 16 35.04 -29.13 -15.87
C ASP A 16 34.46 -27.71 -16.02
N LEU A 17 34.04 -27.33 -17.23
CA LEU A 17 33.42 -26.04 -17.47
C LEU A 17 31.97 -26.00 -16.95
N ILE A 18 31.21 -27.08 -17.10
CA ILE A 18 29.84 -27.18 -16.58
C ILE A 18 29.85 -27.16 -15.05
N THR A 19 30.86 -27.78 -14.42
CA THR A 19 31.05 -27.78 -12.97
C THR A 19 31.78 -26.54 -12.45
N SER A 20 32.10 -25.57 -13.32
CA SER A 20 32.64 -24.27 -12.94
C SER A 20 31.74 -23.62 -11.89
N GLU A 21 32.34 -23.30 -10.75
CA GLU A 21 31.65 -22.63 -9.66
C GLU A 21 31.08 -21.27 -10.08
N ASN A 22 31.80 -20.52 -10.92
CA ASN A 22 31.32 -19.23 -11.42
C ASN A 22 30.09 -19.38 -12.30
N ARG A 23 30.05 -20.42 -13.16
CA ARG A 23 28.90 -20.74 -14.01
C ARG A 23 27.68 -21.15 -13.16
N ALA A 24 27.89 -22.00 -12.16
CA ALA A 24 26.83 -22.47 -11.26
C ALA A 24 26.23 -21.33 -10.40
N ARG A 25 27.03 -20.28 -10.13
CA ARG A 25 26.61 -19.12 -9.33
C ARG A 25 25.97 -17.99 -10.16
N ILE A 26 25.91 -18.10 -11.49
CA ILE A 26 25.13 -17.20 -12.36
C ILE A 26 23.69 -17.72 -12.40
N SER A 27 22.94 -17.43 -11.34
CA SER A 27 21.51 -17.72 -11.25
C SER A 27 20.72 -16.41 -11.23
N VAL A 28 19.88 -16.20 -12.24
CA VAL A 28 19.08 -14.96 -12.40
C VAL A 28 17.91 -14.91 -11.41
N CYS A 29 17.56 -16.04 -10.79
CA CYS A 29 16.46 -16.12 -9.84
C CYS A 29 16.82 -15.37 -8.54
N PRO A 30 15.94 -14.47 -8.06
CA PRO A 30 16.13 -13.82 -6.77
C PRO A 30 16.30 -14.86 -5.64
N PRO A 31 17.18 -14.60 -4.66
CA PRO A 31 17.33 -15.46 -3.49
C PRO A 31 15.99 -15.73 -2.76
N PRO A 32 15.81 -16.90 -2.12
CA PRO A 32 14.61 -17.18 -1.32
C PRO A 32 14.38 -16.18 -0.17
N SER A 33 15.42 -15.49 0.29
CA SER A 33 15.32 -14.42 1.29
C SER A 33 14.77 -13.10 0.74
N THR A 34 15.00 -12.77 -0.53
CA THR A 34 14.38 -11.59 -1.16
C THR A 34 12.92 -11.84 -1.50
N LEU A 35 12.56 -13.05 -1.95
CA LEU A 35 11.16 -13.41 -2.21
C LEU A 35 10.31 -13.32 -0.93
N ARG A 36 10.80 -13.85 0.19
CA ARG A 36 10.11 -13.74 1.49
C ARG A 36 9.94 -12.29 1.97
N LEU A 37 10.95 -11.42 1.72
CA LEU A 37 10.82 -9.99 2.04
C LEU A 37 9.76 -9.32 1.17
N GLN A 38 9.69 -9.66 -0.12
CA GLN A 38 8.68 -9.13 -1.03
C GLN A 38 7.26 -9.56 -0.60
N GLU A 39 7.09 -10.82 -0.21
CA GLU A 39 5.83 -11.32 0.38
C GLU A 39 5.46 -10.56 1.66
N GLN A 40 6.44 -10.31 2.54
CA GLN A 40 6.24 -9.53 3.76
C GLN A 40 5.84 -8.08 3.47
N GLU A 41 6.46 -7.42 2.49
CA GLU A 41 6.09 -6.07 2.04
C GLU A 41 4.65 -6.06 1.49
N GLN A 42 4.25 -7.08 0.74
CA GLN A 42 2.90 -7.19 0.19
C GLN A 42 1.84 -7.36 1.29
N VAL A 43 2.09 -8.22 2.26
CA VAL A 43 1.21 -8.40 3.43
C VAL A 43 1.10 -7.10 4.22
N LEU A 44 2.22 -6.42 4.46
CA LEU A 44 2.23 -5.15 5.17
C LEU A 44 1.48 -4.04 4.42
N ASN A 45 1.59 -3.99 3.09
CA ASN A 45 0.82 -3.05 2.26
C ASN A 45 -0.69 -3.26 2.40
N LEU A 46 -1.15 -4.52 2.46
CA LEU A 46 -2.57 -4.81 2.70
C LEU A 46 -3.01 -4.33 4.09
N SER A 47 -2.21 -4.57 5.12
CA SER A 47 -2.45 -4.08 6.47
C SER A 47 -2.50 -2.55 6.54
N ILE A 48 -1.60 -1.85 5.83
CA ILE A 48 -1.59 -0.38 5.74
C ILE A 48 -2.87 0.13 5.08
N LYS A 49 -3.33 -0.50 4.00
CA LYS A 49 -4.58 -0.13 3.32
C LYS A 49 -5.78 -0.27 4.26
N GLU A 50 -5.87 -1.37 5.00
CA GLU A 50 -6.94 -1.61 5.96
C GLU A 50 -6.90 -0.60 7.12
N ALA A 51 -5.72 -0.36 7.69
CA ALA A 51 -5.54 0.63 8.76
C ALA A 51 -5.87 2.06 8.29
N THR A 52 -5.50 2.41 7.06
CA THR A 52 -5.85 3.70 6.45
C THR A 52 -7.36 3.86 6.34
N ALA A 53 -8.08 2.84 5.87
CA ALA A 53 -9.54 2.87 5.80
C ALA A 53 -10.17 3.06 7.20
N LYS A 54 -9.65 2.39 8.22
CA LYS A 54 -10.12 2.55 9.61
C LYS A 54 -9.89 3.96 10.14
N VAL A 55 -8.72 4.57 9.88
CA VAL A 55 -8.42 5.95 10.29
C VAL A 55 -9.37 6.94 9.60
N VAL A 56 -9.59 6.81 8.29
CA VAL A 56 -10.51 7.68 7.55
C VAL A 56 -11.95 7.56 8.08
N MET A 57 -12.42 6.33 8.34
CA MET A 57 -13.75 6.13 8.94
C MET A 57 -13.85 6.75 10.34
N SER A 58 -12.83 6.59 11.18
CA SER A 58 -12.77 7.19 12.53
C SER A 58 -12.81 8.72 12.46
N GLN A 59 -12.07 9.34 11.54
CA GLN A 59 -12.10 10.78 11.31
C GLN A 59 -13.48 11.29 10.86
N ARG A 60 -14.18 10.53 9.99
CA ARG A 60 -15.55 10.84 9.56
C ARG A 60 -16.53 10.80 10.73
N LEU A 61 -16.45 9.74 11.55
CA LEU A 61 -17.26 9.61 12.77
C LEU A 61 -16.97 10.74 13.77
N GLY A 62 -15.69 11.09 13.96
CA GLY A 62 -15.28 12.20 14.81
C GLY A 62 -15.82 13.54 14.34
N SER A 63 -15.83 13.77 13.03
CA SER A 63 -16.43 14.97 12.43
C SER A 63 -17.95 15.02 12.63
N SER A 64 -18.62 13.87 12.51
CA SER A 64 -20.06 13.76 12.78
C SER A 64 -20.40 14.02 14.26
N LEU A 65 -19.61 13.47 15.20
CA LEU A 65 -19.80 13.70 16.63
C LEU A 65 -19.59 15.16 17.00
N ARG A 66 -18.53 15.80 16.49
CA ARG A 66 -18.30 17.25 16.72
C ARG A 66 -19.45 18.09 16.20
N ARG A 67 -19.99 17.78 15.01
CA ARG A 67 -21.17 18.46 14.47
C ARG A 67 -22.38 18.29 15.39
N LYS A 68 -22.62 17.08 15.90
CA LYS A 68 -23.71 16.81 16.85
C LYS A 68 -23.56 17.57 18.17
N VAL A 69 -22.35 17.72 18.69
CA VAL A 69 -22.08 18.58 19.85
C VAL A 69 -22.42 20.04 19.55
N SER A 70 -22.00 20.57 18.39
CA SER A 70 -22.36 21.95 18.01
C SER A 70 -23.87 22.13 17.79
N GLU A 71 -24.56 21.14 17.23
CA GLU A 71 -26.02 21.16 17.10
C GLU A 71 -26.72 21.24 18.48
N THR A 72 -26.27 20.48 19.49
CA THR A 72 -26.86 20.57 20.84
C THR A 72 -26.54 21.89 21.54
N GLU A 73 -25.40 22.51 21.28
CA GLU A 73 -25.10 23.87 21.73
C GLU A 73 -26.09 24.88 21.15
N THR A 74 -26.38 24.82 19.84
CA THR A 74 -27.38 25.69 19.22
C THR A 74 -28.79 25.42 19.74
N GLN A 75 -29.15 24.16 19.99
CA GLN A 75 -30.43 23.79 20.59
C GLN A 75 -30.57 24.36 22.01
N LEU A 76 -29.51 24.35 22.81
CA LEU A 76 -29.51 24.94 24.17
C LEU A 76 -29.78 26.45 24.14
N LEU A 77 -29.23 27.17 23.16
CA LEU A 77 -29.49 28.61 22.98
C LEU A 77 -30.97 28.85 22.65
N ALA A 78 -31.52 28.10 21.70
CA ALA A 78 -32.94 28.21 21.31
C ALA A 78 -33.89 27.87 22.48
N LEU A 79 -33.59 26.83 23.26
CA LEU A 79 -34.37 26.47 24.45
C LEU A 79 -34.30 27.55 25.53
N HIS A 80 -33.13 28.20 25.70
CA HIS A 80 -32.98 29.31 26.63
C HIS A 80 -33.82 30.52 26.21
N GLU A 81 -33.81 30.87 24.92
CA GLU A 81 -34.65 31.93 24.36
C GLU A 81 -36.15 31.64 24.53
N ALA A 82 -36.58 30.42 24.18
CA ALA A 82 -37.97 29.98 24.37
C ALA A 82 -38.39 30.05 25.84
N LYS A 83 -37.50 29.69 26.76
CA LYS A 83 -37.76 29.77 28.20
C LYS A 83 -37.93 31.23 28.67
N LEU A 84 -37.10 32.15 28.18
CA LEU A 84 -37.25 33.59 28.50
C LEU A 84 -38.55 34.17 27.94
N ALA A 85 -38.95 33.74 26.73
CA ALA A 85 -40.22 34.13 26.13
C ALA A 85 -41.42 33.64 26.97
N ALA A 86 -41.40 32.39 27.43
CA ALA A 86 -42.45 31.84 28.30
C ALA A 86 -42.57 32.59 29.64
N ILE A 87 -41.43 32.92 30.27
CA ILE A 87 -41.41 33.74 31.49
C ILE A 87 -42.03 35.12 31.26
N SER A 88 -41.68 35.77 30.14
CA SER A 88 -42.21 37.09 29.79
C SER A 88 -43.71 37.05 29.46
N GLY A 89 -44.18 35.91 28.91
CA GLY A 89 -45.59 35.61 28.67
C GLY A 89 -46.36 35.12 29.90
N ASN A 90 -45.73 35.06 31.08
CA ASN A 90 -46.28 34.52 32.33
C ASN A 90 -46.68 33.03 32.27
N ASP A 91 -46.16 32.27 31.31
CA ASP A 91 -46.34 30.81 31.24
C ASP A 91 -45.23 30.09 32.01
N PHE A 92 -45.38 30.04 33.33
CA PHE A 92 -44.41 29.40 34.22
C PHE A 92 -44.40 27.87 34.09
N SER A 93 -45.49 27.28 33.61
CA SER A 93 -45.59 25.84 33.38
C SER A 93 -44.66 25.44 32.23
N SER A 94 -44.77 26.10 31.07
CA SER A 94 -43.86 25.87 29.94
C SER A 94 -42.41 26.23 30.28
N ALA A 95 -42.17 27.32 31.02
CA ALA A 95 -40.82 27.68 31.45
C ALA A 95 -40.15 26.60 32.33
N LYS A 96 -40.94 25.87 33.15
CA LYS A 96 -40.47 24.77 33.99
C LYS A 96 -40.15 23.53 33.15
N GLU A 97 -40.98 23.21 32.16
CA GLU A 97 -40.74 22.11 31.21
C GLU A 97 -39.48 22.36 30.39
N LEU A 98 -39.33 23.55 29.80
CA LEU A 98 -38.14 23.95 29.04
C LEU A 98 -36.87 23.87 29.91
N LYS A 99 -36.95 24.24 31.19
CA LYS A 99 -35.81 24.07 32.13
C LYS A 99 -35.44 22.60 32.32
N ALA A 100 -36.40 21.68 32.35
CA ALA A 100 -36.13 20.25 32.46
C ALA A 100 -35.52 19.71 31.16
N GLU A 101 -36.03 20.14 30.01
CA GLU A 101 -35.49 19.78 28.69
C GLU A 101 -34.04 20.28 28.53
N MET A 102 -33.75 21.54 28.88
CA MET A 102 -32.38 22.07 28.86
C MET A 102 -31.42 21.20 29.68
N LYS A 103 -31.83 20.73 30.87
CA LYS A 103 -31.00 19.82 31.69
C LYS A 103 -30.73 18.49 30.98
N ALA A 104 -31.73 17.92 30.30
CA ALA A 104 -31.54 16.70 29.52
C ALA A 104 -30.57 16.91 28.35
N VAL A 105 -30.70 18.03 27.63
CA VAL A 105 -29.79 18.38 26.52
C VAL A 105 -28.35 18.62 27.01
N TYR A 106 -28.16 19.24 28.18
CA TYR A 106 -26.83 19.37 28.78
C TYR A 106 -26.17 18.00 29.04
N LEU A 107 -26.91 17.05 29.62
CA LEU A 107 -26.41 15.71 29.89
C LEU A 107 -26.04 14.96 28.60
N GLU A 108 -26.86 15.08 27.56
CA GLU A 108 -26.58 14.46 26.26
C GLU A 108 -25.35 15.08 25.59
N ARG A 109 -25.19 16.42 25.65
CA ARG A 109 -23.98 17.10 25.16
C ARG A 109 -22.74 16.57 25.88
N ASP A 110 -22.76 16.50 27.21
CA ASP A 110 -21.62 16.02 28.01
C ASP A 110 -21.25 14.57 27.63
N ARG A 111 -22.26 13.73 27.37
CA ARG A 111 -22.08 12.36 26.87
C ARG A 111 -21.43 12.35 25.47
N LEU A 112 -21.92 13.17 24.54
CA LEU A 112 -21.37 13.27 23.18
C LEU A 112 -19.93 13.78 23.19
N GLU A 113 -19.60 14.76 24.03
CA GLU A 113 -18.24 15.25 24.22
C GLU A 113 -17.31 14.16 24.76
N ALA A 114 -17.78 13.37 25.74
CA ALA A 114 -17.01 12.25 26.27
C ALA A 114 -16.73 11.18 25.19
N LEU A 115 -17.72 10.88 24.35
CA LEU A 115 -17.53 9.99 23.20
C LEU A 115 -16.56 10.57 22.18
N ALA A 116 -16.64 11.87 21.87
CA ALA A 116 -15.73 12.54 20.96
C ALA A 116 -14.27 12.51 21.45
N LYS A 117 -14.05 12.73 22.76
CA LYS A 117 -12.72 12.64 23.38
C LYS A 117 -12.14 11.22 23.30
N ARG A 118 -12.95 10.20 23.61
CA ARG A 118 -12.55 8.79 23.50
C ARG A 118 -12.24 8.38 22.06
N LEU A 119 -13.07 8.80 21.10
CA LEU A 119 -12.82 8.52 19.69
C LEU A 119 -11.54 9.21 19.20
N HIS A 120 -11.29 10.45 19.63
CA HIS A 120 -10.07 11.17 19.28
C HIS A 120 -8.81 10.46 19.80
N SER A 121 -8.80 10.01 21.07
CA SER A 121 -7.65 9.26 21.60
C SER A 121 -7.41 7.95 20.86
N LEU A 122 -8.47 7.20 20.55
CA LEU A 122 -8.38 5.96 19.76
C LEU A 122 -7.87 6.23 18.34
N SER A 123 -8.42 7.26 17.67
CA SER A 123 -8.00 7.66 16.33
C SER A 123 -6.54 8.10 16.29
N SER A 124 -6.07 8.80 17.32
CA SER A 124 -4.66 9.21 17.44
C SER A 124 -3.75 8.00 17.56
N GLY A 125 -4.11 7.03 18.41
CA GLY A 125 -3.38 5.76 18.53
C GLY A 125 -3.29 5.01 17.22
N SER A 126 -4.42 4.80 16.53
CA SER A 126 -4.43 4.14 15.22
C SER A 126 -3.65 4.90 14.14
N SER A 127 -3.63 6.24 14.19
CA SER A 127 -2.83 7.04 13.25
C SER A 127 -1.32 6.88 13.50
N GLN A 128 -0.91 6.79 14.77
CA GLN A 128 0.47 6.53 15.15
C GLN A 128 0.91 5.11 14.76
N GLU A 129 0.05 4.10 14.96
CA GLU A 129 0.29 2.74 14.50
C GLU A 129 0.44 2.68 12.97
N LEU A 130 -0.44 3.35 12.23
CA LEU A 130 -0.35 3.46 10.77
C LEU A 130 0.97 4.11 10.32
N ALA A 131 1.43 5.14 11.02
CA ALA A 131 2.73 5.76 10.74
C ALA A 131 3.88 4.77 10.96
N GLY A 132 3.85 4.01 12.06
CA GLY A 132 4.84 2.95 12.31
C GLY A 132 4.83 1.85 11.25
N MET A 133 3.66 1.43 10.77
CA MET A 133 3.56 0.48 9.66
C MET A 133 4.15 1.04 8.35
N LYS A 134 3.89 2.31 8.04
CA LYS A 134 4.46 2.98 6.86
C LYS A 134 5.98 3.08 6.94
N GLU A 135 6.52 3.36 8.11
CA GLU A 135 7.97 3.35 8.36
C GLU A 135 8.56 1.95 8.21
N GLN A 136 7.92 0.93 8.79
CA GLN A 136 8.33 -0.47 8.62
C GLN A 136 8.33 -0.89 7.14
N ARG A 137 7.33 -0.47 6.35
CA ARG A 137 7.29 -0.71 4.91
C ARG A 137 8.47 -0.05 4.21
N GLN A 138 8.79 1.19 4.56
CA GLN A 138 9.93 1.90 3.98
C GLN A 138 11.25 1.19 4.29
N GLN A 139 11.43 0.71 5.51
CA GLN A 139 12.60 -0.07 5.91
C GLN A 139 12.71 -1.38 5.12
N LEU A 140 11.61 -2.13 4.99
CA LEU A 140 11.57 -3.36 4.19
C LEU A 140 11.93 -3.10 2.73
N ARG A 141 11.43 -2.00 2.15
CA ARG A 141 11.72 -1.61 0.77
C ARG A 141 13.20 -1.29 0.56
N GLN A 142 13.81 -0.54 1.48
CA GLN A 142 15.24 -0.25 1.46
C GLN A 142 16.08 -1.53 1.60
N GLU A 143 15.68 -2.46 2.47
CA GLU A 143 16.36 -3.75 2.61
C GLU A 143 16.26 -4.59 1.33
N LEU A 144 15.10 -4.58 0.67
CA LEU A 144 14.87 -5.27 -0.58
C LEU A 144 15.76 -4.71 -1.69
N GLU A 145 15.78 -3.39 -1.88
CA GLU A 145 16.66 -2.69 -2.83
C GLU A 145 18.14 -3.01 -2.55
N GLN A 146 18.56 -3.01 -1.29
CA GLN A 146 19.93 -3.34 -0.90
C GLN A 146 20.27 -4.79 -1.26
N ARG A 147 19.39 -5.75 -0.98
CA ARG A 147 19.64 -7.18 -1.27
C ARG A 147 19.63 -7.47 -2.76
N GLU A 148 18.78 -6.80 -3.53
CA GLU A 148 18.76 -6.89 -4.99
C GLU A 148 20.07 -6.35 -5.58
N ALA A 149 20.51 -5.16 -5.15
CA ALA A 149 21.79 -4.59 -5.59
C ALA A 149 22.98 -5.50 -5.23
N GLN A 150 23.00 -6.10 -4.02
CA GLN A 150 24.02 -7.06 -3.63
C GLN A 150 23.98 -8.35 -4.45
N HIS A 151 22.78 -8.83 -4.81
CA HIS A 151 22.63 -10.00 -5.66
C HIS A 151 23.11 -9.71 -7.10
N GLU A 152 22.73 -8.56 -7.65
CA GLU A 152 23.16 -8.12 -8.97
C GLU A 152 24.68 -7.92 -9.05
N SER A 153 25.29 -7.29 -8.04
CA SER A 153 26.74 -7.13 -7.96
C SER A 153 27.46 -8.49 -7.97
N ARG A 154 26.94 -9.48 -7.23
CA ARG A 154 27.50 -10.84 -7.22
C ARG A 154 27.34 -11.53 -8.56
N LEU A 155 26.20 -11.36 -9.23
CA LEU A 155 25.97 -11.90 -10.57
C LEU A 155 26.95 -11.31 -11.58
N LYS A 156 27.16 -9.99 -11.55
CA LYS A 156 28.14 -9.29 -12.39
C LYS A 156 29.55 -9.83 -12.15
N GLU A 157 29.96 -9.95 -10.88
CA GLU A 157 31.28 -10.48 -10.52
C GLU A 157 31.48 -11.92 -11.02
N ASN A 158 30.50 -12.80 -10.81
CA ASN A 158 30.59 -14.19 -11.26
C ASN A 158 30.59 -14.30 -12.80
N ALA A 159 29.80 -13.47 -13.48
CA ALA A 159 29.77 -13.42 -14.93
C ALA A 159 31.10 -12.93 -15.53
N VAL A 160 31.73 -11.90 -14.95
CA VAL A 160 33.06 -11.43 -15.38
C VAL A 160 34.12 -12.53 -15.18
N LYS A 161 34.16 -13.19 -14.02
CA LYS A 161 35.09 -14.31 -13.79
C LYS A 161 34.87 -15.48 -14.75
N TYR A 162 33.62 -15.71 -15.16
CA TYR A 162 33.31 -16.77 -16.13
C TYR A 162 33.70 -16.37 -17.56
N VAL A 163 33.54 -15.10 -17.94
CA VAL A 163 34.06 -14.53 -19.20
C VAL A 163 35.58 -14.71 -19.28
N GLU A 164 36.33 -14.30 -18.25
CA GLU A 164 37.80 -14.46 -18.20
C GLU A 164 38.22 -15.93 -18.35
N LEU A 165 37.48 -16.85 -17.72
CA LEU A 165 37.71 -18.29 -17.85
C LEU A 165 37.48 -18.77 -19.29
N LEU A 166 36.37 -18.36 -19.92
CA LEU A 166 36.03 -18.72 -21.30
C LEU A 166 37.07 -18.19 -22.28
N GLU A 167 37.49 -16.93 -22.12
CA GLU A 167 38.54 -16.33 -22.93
C GLU A 167 39.84 -17.11 -22.79
N GLY A 168 40.31 -17.39 -21.57
CA GLY A 168 41.55 -18.16 -21.36
C GLY A 168 41.51 -19.56 -21.98
N ARG A 169 40.34 -20.22 -21.96
CA ARG A 169 40.12 -21.52 -22.62
C ARG A 169 40.12 -21.38 -24.14
N LEU A 170 39.47 -20.36 -24.70
CA LEU A 170 39.43 -20.12 -26.14
C LEU A 170 40.84 -19.89 -26.71
N HIS A 171 41.69 -19.13 -26.01
CA HIS A 171 43.09 -18.90 -26.40
C HIS A 171 43.96 -20.16 -26.37
N SER A 172 43.58 -21.18 -25.58
CA SER A 172 44.33 -22.43 -25.43
C SER A 172 43.70 -23.62 -26.16
N CYS A 173 42.59 -23.41 -26.88
CA CYS A 173 41.88 -24.47 -27.59
C CYS A 173 42.56 -24.78 -28.92
N GLY A 174 42.59 -26.07 -29.27
CA GLY A 174 42.93 -26.54 -30.62
C GLY A 174 41.77 -27.28 -31.30
N CYS A 175 40.55 -27.13 -30.77
CA CYS A 175 39.38 -27.89 -31.19
C CYS A 175 38.24 -26.94 -31.60
N SER A 176 38.01 -26.84 -32.91
CA SER A 176 36.97 -26.00 -33.52
C SER A 176 35.53 -26.31 -33.09
N GLY A 177 35.29 -27.49 -32.52
CA GLY A 177 34.00 -27.84 -31.94
C GLY A 177 33.78 -27.20 -30.56
N LEU A 178 34.82 -27.17 -29.73
CA LEU A 178 34.78 -26.55 -28.40
C LEU A 178 34.81 -25.03 -28.49
N GLU A 179 35.58 -24.49 -29.44
CA GLU A 179 35.66 -23.04 -29.71
C GLU A 179 34.28 -22.44 -29.93
N ARG A 180 33.48 -23.03 -30.83
CA ARG A 180 32.10 -22.56 -31.11
C ARG A 180 31.16 -22.64 -29.91
N ILE A 181 31.35 -23.62 -29.02
CA ILE A 181 30.54 -23.74 -27.79
C ILE A 181 30.92 -22.62 -26.82
N TRP A 182 32.21 -22.37 -26.64
CA TRP A 182 32.69 -21.34 -25.72
C TRP A 182 32.42 -19.93 -26.24
N GLU A 183 32.50 -19.70 -27.56
CA GLU A 183 32.07 -18.45 -28.20
C GLU A 183 30.59 -18.16 -27.95
N ALA A 184 29.73 -19.17 -28.08
CA ALA A 184 28.30 -19.00 -27.79
C ALA A 184 28.05 -18.69 -26.30
N ASP A 185 28.69 -19.41 -25.37
CA ASP A 185 28.58 -19.13 -23.94
C ASP A 185 29.15 -17.74 -23.59
N LEU A 186 30.21 -17.29 -24.27
CA LEU A 186 30.81 -15.96 -24.11
C LEU A 186 29.87 -14.86 -24.59
N GLU A 187 29.24 -15.03 -25.75
CA GLU A 187 28.21 -14.11 -26.26
C GLU A 187 27.04 -13.97 -25.28
N VAL A 188 26.57 -15.10 -24.72
CA VAL A 188 25.52 -15.10 -23.70
C VAL A 188 25.95 -14.32 -22.45
N CYS A 189 27.18 -14.48 -22.00
CA CYS A 189 27.70 -13.73 -20.85
C CYS A 189 27.78 -12.22 -21.12
N HIS A 190 28.22 -11.82 -22.32
CA HIS A 190 28.23 -10.41 -22.71
C HIS A 190 26.83 -9.82 -22.79
N LEU A 191 25.87 -10.55 -23.37
CA LEU A 191 24.46 -10.15 -23.38
C LEU A 191 23.89 -10.04 -21.96
N PHE A 192 24.21 -10.97 -21.08
CA PHE A 192 23.80 -10.95 -19.69
C PHE A 192 24.35 -9.72 -18.94
N LEU A 193 25.65 -9.46 -19.04
CA LEU A 193 26.30 -8.29 -18.42
C LEU A 193 25.72 -6.97 -18.96
N ARG A 194 25.46 -6.90 -20.26
CA ARG A 194 24.79 -5.74 -20.88
C ARG A 194 23.36 -5.59 -20.35
N GLY A 195 22.64 -6.69 -20.18
CA GLY A 195 21.30 -6.72 -19.59
C GLY A 195 21.28 -6.17 -18.17
N LEU A 196 22.28 -6.51 -17.34
CA LEU A 196 22.43 -5.94 -15.99
C LEU A 196 22.72 -4.44 -16.04
N GLN A 197 23.61 -3.97 -16.93
CA GLN A 197 23.91 -2.53 -17.07
C GLN A 197 22.70 -1.69 -17.52
N LEU A 198 21.78 -2.28 -18.27
CA LEU A 198 20.58 -1.62 -18.76
C LEU A 198 19.41 -1.65 -17.76
N ARG A 199 19.51 -2.46 -16.68
CA ARG A 199 18.54 -2.39 -15.59
C ARG A 199 18.73 -1.07 -14.84
N THR A 200 17.91 -0.09 -15.18
CA THR A 200 17.69 1.05 -14.30
C THR A 200 17.17 0.57 -12.95
N PRO A 201 17.59 1.16 -11.82
CA PRO A 201 16.93 0.94 -10.54
C PRO A 201 15.45 1.21 -10.79
N SER A 202 14.62 0.19 -10.56
CA SER A 202 13.19 0.23 -10.85
C SER A 202 12.65 1.55 -10.33
N CYS A 203 12.21 2.43 -11.24
CA CYS A 203 11.53 3.65 -10.86
C CYS A 203 10.38 3.23 -9.97
N SER A 204 10.53 3.54 -8.68
CA SER A 204 9.47 3.83 -7.74
C SER A 204 8.16 4.01 -8.49
N GLU A 205 7.25 3.06 -8.30
CA GLU A 205 5.83 3.28 -8.43
C GLU A 205 5.56 4.54 -7.60
N ALA A 206 5.58 5.67 -8.29
CA ALA A 206 5.40 6.97 -7.71
C ALA A 206 4.06 6.91 -7.00
N ASP A 207 4.05 7.38 -5.76
CA ASP A 207 2.86 7.64 -4.97
C ASP A 207 1.77 8.21 -5.90
N ILE A 208 0.76 7.40 -6.23
CA ILE A 208 -0.51 7.89 -6.73
C ILE A 208 -1.28 8.37 -5.51
N GLU A 209 -0.77 9.40 -4.86
CA GLU A 209 -1.54 10.30 -4.00
C GLU A 209 -1.00 11.73 -4.24
N ASP A 210 -1.90 12.60 -4.73
CA ASP A 210 -1.82 14.07 -4.81
C ASP A 210 -1.02 14.78 -5.94
N LEU A 211 -1.70 15.18 -7.04
CA LEU A 211 -2.08 16.58 -7.41
C LEU A 211 -2.64 16.68 -8.87
N PRO A 212 -3.19 17.84 -9.36
CA PRO A 212 -4.38 17.86 -10.21
C PRO A 212 -4.12 18.36 -11.65
N SER A 213 -5.09 18.09 -12.52
CA SER A 213 -5.45 18.84 -13.73
C SER A 213 -4.36 19.20 -14.76
N ALA A 214 -4.42 18.56 -15.93
CA ALA A 214 -4.11 19.23 -17.19
C ALA A 214 -5.09 18.77 -18.27
N HIS A 215 -5.98 19.69 -18.63
CA HIS A 215 -6.92 19.59 -19.75
C HIS A 215 -6.21 19.24 -21.07
N VAL A 216 -6.71 18.21 -21.75
CA VAL A 216 -6.65 18.12 -23.22
C VAL A 216 -8.08 17.91 -23.69
N GLY A 217 -8.63 18.94 -24.33
CA GLY A 217 -10.01 18.98 -24.77
C GLY A 217 -10.22 18.28 -26.12
N LEU A 218 -11.35 17.58 -26.24
CA LEU A 218 -12.11 17.48 -27.48
C LEU A 218 -13.62 17.36 -27.14
N PRO A 219 -14.54 17.87 -27.97
CA PRO A 219 -15.85 18.32 -27.54
C PRO A 219 -16.97 17.32 -27.84
N ILE A 220 -17.78 16.96 -26.84
CA ILE A 220 -19.09 16.29 -27.02
C ILE A 220 -20.08 16.76 -25.90
N PRO A 221 -21.40 16.60 -26.06
CA PRO A 221 -22.46 17.63 -26.01
C PRO A 221 -22.97 17.91 -24.57
N PRO A 222 -23.86 18.91 -24.34
CA PRO A 222 -24.26 19.27 -22.99
C PRO A 222 -25.22 18.23 -22.42
N CYS A 223 -24.74 17.41 -21.48
CA CYS A 223 -25.58 16.56 -20.62
C CYS A 223 -25.81 17.26 -19.28
N THR A 224 -27.04 17.26 -18.80
CA THR A 224 -27.52 18.03 -17.64
C THR A 224 -26.96 17.49 -16.31
N LYS A 225 -26.50 18.41 -15.46
CA LYS A 225 -25.80 18.20 -14.17
C LYS A 225 -26.54 17.39 -13.09
N GLU A 226 -27.76 16.91 -13.33
CA GLU A 226 -28.56 16.20 -12.32
C GLU A 226 -28.38 14.67 -12.36
N GLU A 227 -27.84 14.12 -13.45
CA GLU A 227 -27.81 12.66 -13.65
C GLU A 227 -26.51 11.99 -13.12
N GLU A 228 -25.39 12.73 -13.07
CA GLU A 228 -24.11 12.23 -12.54
C GLU A 228 -24.14 12.06 -11.00
N ASP A 229 -24.83 12.94 -10.28
CA ASP A 229 -24.95 12.84 -8.82
C ASP A 229 -25.82 11.63 -8.40
N CYS A 230 -26.82 11.27 -9.20
CA CYS A 230 -27.67 10.10 -8.94
C CYS A 230 -26.95 8.76 -9.20
N ALA A 231 -26.08 8.70 -10.20
CA ALA A 231 -25.30 7.49 -10.51
C ALA A 231 -24.23 7.21 -9.43
N MET A 232 -23.58 8.25 -8.90
CA MET A 232 -22.58 8.11 -7.84
C MET A 232 -23.20 7.67 -6.50
N LEU A 233 -24.42 8.12 -6.20
CA LEU A 233 -25.12 7.78 -4.96
C LEU A 233 -25.68 6.35 -4.93
N THR A 234 -25.79 5.67 -6.07
CA THR A 234 -26.35 4.31 -6.15
C THR A 234 -25.30 3.22 -5.89
N ALA A 235 -24.01 3.51 -6.09
CA ALA A 235 -22.92 2.54 -5.92
C ALA A 235 -22.46 2.33 -4.46
N LEU A 236 -22.90 3.16 -3.51
CA LEU A 236 -22.37 3.16 -2.13
C LEU A 236 -23.43 2.87 -1.04
N GLY A 237 -24.55 2.25 -1.40
CA GLY A 237 -25.60 1.88 -0.43
C GLY A 237 -26.43 3.10 -0.05
N GLY A 238 -27.59 3.21 -0.69
CA GLY A 238 -28.46 4.38 -0.61
C GLY A 238 -28.99 4.73 0.79
N ARG A 239 -29.37 6.01 0.89
CA ARG A 239 -30.35 6.65 1.79
C ARG A 239 -30.65 5.89 3.10
N TRP A 240 -30.09 6.40 4.20
CA TRP A 240 -30.47 6.02 5.56
C TRP A 240 -31.98 6.25 5.79
N CYS A 241 -32.75 5.17 5.95
CA CYS A 241 -34.13 5.22 6.45
C CYS A 241 -34.13 5.17 7.99
N PRO A 242 -34.89 6.04 8.70
CA PRO A 242 -34.86 6.10 10.17
C PRO A 242 -35.51 4.89 10.87
N GLU A 243 -36.32 4.08 10.18
CA GLU A 243 -37.15 3.03 10.78
C GLU A 243 -36.53 1.62 10.85
N ALA A 244 -35.23 1.45 10.66
CA ALA A 244 -34.59 0.13 10.81
C ALA A 244 -34.53 -0.28 12.30
N ASN A 245 -35.53 -1.06 12.72
CA ASN A 245 -35.68 -1.60 14.06
C ASN A 245 -34.45 -2.44 14.45
N LEU A 246 -33.60 -1.88 15.33
CA LEU A 246 -32.29 -2.41 15.74
C LEU A 246 -32.35 -3.62 16.68
N GLN A 247 -33.53 -4.19 16.93
CA GLN A 247 -33.67 -5.28 17.91
C GLN A 247 -33.15 -6.66 17.46
N ASN A 248 -32.75 -6.84 16.19
CA ASN A 248 -32.27 -8.14 15.68
C ASN A 248 -30.90 -8.11 14.98
N SER A 249 -30.11 -7.05 15.11
CA SER A 249 -28.75 -7.05 14.53
C SER A 249 -27.77 -7.84 15.40
N GLU A 250 -27.15 -8.88 14.83
CA GLU A 250 -26.14 -9.72 15.49
C GLU A 250 -24.86 -8.97 15.94
N PHE A 251 -24.76 -7.68 15.62
CA PHE A 251 -23.62 -6.83 15.97
C PHE A 251 -23.51 -6.52 17.48
N THR A 252 -24.57 -6.70 18.27
CA THR A 252 -24.56 -6.40 19.71
C THR A 252 -24.18 -7.58 20.61
N LYS A 253 -23.93 -8.79 20.07
CA LYS A 253 -23.64 -9.97 20.89
C LYS A 253 -22.17 -10.14 21.30
N LYS A 254 -21.27 -9.21 20.96
CA LYS A 254 -19.83 -9.31 21.30
C LYS A 254 -19.16 -7.98 21.72
N LEU A 255 -19.88 -7.14 22.47
CA LEU A 255 -19.29 -6.02 23.20
C LEU A 255 -19.47 -6.22 24.70
#